data_AF-N8RMV7-F1
#
_entry.id   AF-N8RMV7-F1
#
_cell.length_a   1.000
_cell.length_b   1.000
_cell.length_c   1.000
_cell.angle_alpha   90.00
_cell.angle_beta   90.00
_cell.angle_gamma   90.00
#
_symmetry.space_group_name_H-M   'P 1'
#
loop_
_entity.id
_entity.type
_entity.pdbx_description
1 polymer ?
#
loop_
_entity_poly.entity_id
_entity_poly.type
_entity_poly.pdbx_seq_one_letter_code
_entity_poly.pdbx_strand_id
1 'polypeptide(L)'
;MIKPQDILVLVKLISIEKQHQVFKDYYSEAQIDWDKLEDEQLDIFLELSAFHESLSIRGLAEAVIISKSEVSESLKRLIKIGLLIVTTNSPFKRLELIDMQWKTNRRALLDLIIYSFQYFFHTEASSIDIGIPTVFNNKKLSDQLSYSSSLPYIWPAQSYKSISGLAVEPLYKSVPYAALEDNFLYEVFALIDVFRIGSPREKKIAEKLLREYLQ
;
A
#
# COMPACT_ATOMS: atom_id res chain seq x y z
N MET A 1 -9.11 -13.55 -12.78
CA MET A 1 -7.67 -13.53 -12.50
C MET A 1 -7.37 -12.23 -11.75
N ILE A 2 -6.58 -12.31 -10.68
CA ILE A 2 -6.12 -11.11 -9.97
C ILE A 2 -5.15 -10.33 -10.88
N LYS A 3 -5.22 -9.02 -10.85
CA LYS A 3 -4.36 -8.13 -11.62
C LYS A 3 -3.41 -7.35 -10.70
N PRO A 4 -2.28 -6.82 -11.19
CA PRO A 4 -1.35 -6.10 -10.34
C PRO A 4 -1.96 -4.87 -9.62
N GLN A 5 -2.85 -4.14 -10.29
CA GLN A 5 -3.60 -3.03 -9.66
C GLN A 5 -4.54 -3.46 -8.53
N ASP A 6 -5.00 -4.71 -8.51
CA ASP A 6 -5.85 -5.21 -7.43
C ASP A 6 -5.07 -5.24 -6.11
N ILE A 7 -3.77 -5.58 -6.18
CA ILE A 7 -2.87 -5.56 -5.03
C ILE A 7 -2.67 -4.12 -4.54
N LEU A 8 -2.49 -3.16 -5.44
CA LEU A 8 -2.38 -1.75 -5.08
C LEU A 8 -3.63 -1.23 -4.37
N VAL A 9 -4.81 -1.53 -4.90
CA VAL A 9 -6.08 -1.16 -4.26
C VAL A 9 -6.19 -1.82 -2.88
N LEU A 10 -5.87 -3.11 -2.76
CA LEU A 10 -5.95 -3.83 -1.49
C LEU A 10 -4.98 -3.29 -0.43
N VAL A 11 -3.73 -3.00 -0.79
CA VAL A 11 -2.75 -2.41 0.15
C VAL A 11 -3.18 -1.01 0.57
N LYS A 12 -3.77 -0.20 -0.32
CA LYS A 12 -4.34 1.08 0.08
C LYS A 12 -5.51 0.93 1.05
N LEU A 13 -6.38 -0.07 0.86
CA LEU A 13 -7.43 -0.37 1.83
C LEU A 13 -6.85 -0.77 3.21
N ILE A 14 -5.74 -1.49 3.25
CA ILE A 14 -5.04 -1.80 4.51
C ILE A 14 -4.48 -0.52 5.16
N SER A 15 -3.91 0.39 4.37
CA SER A 15 -3.47 1.71 4.84
C SER A 15 -4.63 2.47 5.49
N ILE A 16 -5.79 2.49 4.84
CA ILE A 16 -7.03 3.12 5.34
C ILE A 16 -7.51 2.45 6.64
N GLU A 17 -7.52 1.11 6.74
CA GLU A 17 -7.87 0.42 7.99
C GLU A 17 -6.95 0.79 9.15
N LYS A 18 -5.64 0.96 8.87
CA LYS A 18 -4.67 1.40 9.88
C LYS A 18 -4.91 2.83 10.32
N GLN A 19 -5.14 3.75 9.38
CA GLN A 19 -5.50 5.14 9.67
C GLN A 19 -6.78 5.22 10.51
N HIS A 20 -7.80 4.43 10.16
CA HIS A 20 -9.04 4.34 10.93
C HIS A 20 -8.82 3.86 12.37
N GLN A 21 -7.93 2.87 12.56
CA GLN A 21 -7.63 2.35 13.90
C GLN A 21 -6.94 3.40 14.75
N VAL A 22 -5.90 4.06 14.23
CA VAL A 22 -5.20 5.17 14.90
C VAL A 22 -6.18 6.29 15.25
N PHE A 23 -7.05 6.65 14.31
CA PHE A 23 -8.09 7.64 14.51
C PHE A 23 -9.06 7.26 15.65
N LYS A 24 -9.55 6.02 15.64
CA LYS A 24 -10.48 5.52 16.67
C LYS A 24 -9.83 5.53 18.05
N ASP A 25 -8.56 5.11 18.15
CA ASP A 25 -7.82 5.08 19.41
C ASP A 25 -7.66 6.50 19.95
N TYR A 26 -7.25 7.45 19.10
CA TYR A 26 -7.12 8.87 19.47
C TYR A 26 -8.44 9.46 20.00
N TYR A 27 -9.56 9.28 19.29
CA TYR A 27 -10.86 9.82 19.73
C TYR A 27 -11.45 9.13 20.95
N SER A 28 -11.05 7.88 21.21
CA SER A 28 -11.45 7.19 22.45
C SER A 28 -10.73 7.73 23.67
N GLU A 29 -9.51 8.27 23.49
CA GLU A 29 -8.68 8.85 24.54
C GLU A 29 -8.89 10.37 24.68
N ALA A 30 -9.16 11.07 23.58
CA ALA A 30 -9.34 12.51 23.56
C ALA A 30 -10.80 12.90 23.85
N GLN A 31 -11.04 13.50 25.01
CA GLN A 31 -12.30 14.14 25.37
C GLN A 31 -12.39 15.52 24.65
N ILE A 32 -12.63 15.50 23.33
CA ILE A 32 -12.53 16.70 22.48
C ILE A 32 -13.69 17.67 22.74
N ASP A 33 -13.35 18.90 23.14
CA ASP A 33 -14.24 20.05 23.23
C ASP A 33 -14.17 20.86 21.93
N TRP A 34 -15.22 20.76 21.11
CA TRP A 34 -15.28 21.36 19.77
C TRP A 34 -15.30 22.89 19.76
N ASP A 35 -15.54 23.53 20.90
CA ASP A 35 -15.59 25.00 21.02
C ASP A 35 -14.20 25.63 21.30
N LYS A 36 -13.14 24.82 21.45
CA LYS A 36 -11.76 25.26 21.72
C LYS A 36 -10.72 24.56 20.83
N LEU A 37 -10.92 24.63 19.52
CA LEU A 37 -9.96 24.11 18.54
C LEU A 37 -8.70 25.00 18.49
N GLU A 38 -7.62 24.53 19.12
CA GLU A 38 -6.25 25.01 18.90
C GLU A 38 -5.71 24.55 17.52
N ASP A 39 -4.59 25.11 17.06
CA ASP A 39 -3.99 24.80 15.74
C ASP A 39 -3.78 23.28 15.52
N GLU A 40 -3.44 22.54 16.58
CA GLU A 40 -3.27 21.07 16.57
C GLU A 40 -4.59 20.33 16.24
N GLN A 41 -5.75 20.91 16.58
CA GLN A 41 -7.06 20.33 16.29
C GLN A 41 -7.55 20.61 14.86
N LEU A 42 -7.00 21.65 14.21
CA LEU A 42 -7.20 21.93 12.78
C LEU A 42 -6.50 20.89 11.90
N ASP A 43 -5.27 20.51 12.23
CA ASP A 43 -4.54 19.44 11.54
C ASP A 43 -5.30 18.11 11.63
N ILE A 44 -5.84 17.78 12.80
CA ILE A 44 -6.68 16.60 13.00
C ILE A 44 -7.94 16.64 12.13
N PHE A 45 -8.61 17.80 12.04
CA PHE A 45 -9.78 17.96 11.17
C PHE A 45 -9.43 17.78 9.68
N LEU A 46 -8.28 18.30 9.24
CA LEU A 46 -7.81 18.14 7.87
C LEU A 46 -7.46 16.67 7.56
N GLU A 47 -6.78 15.98 8.48
CA GLU A 47 -6.51 14.55 8.38
C GLU A 47 -7.80 13.73 8.33
N LEU A 48 -8.80 14.09 9.13
CA LEU A 48 -10.13 13.51 9.14
C LEU A 48 -10.86 13.65 7.81
N SER A 49 -10.87 14.86 7.27
CA SER A 49 -11.51 15.15 5.99
C SER A 49 -10.84 14.35 4.88
N ALA A 50 -9.51 14.34 4.83
CA ALA A 50 -8.73 13.57 3.86
C ALA A 50 -8.99 12.07 3.99
N PHE A 51 -9.06 11.55 5.23
CA PHE A 51 -9.41 10.17 5.52
C PHE A 51 -10.82 9.82 5.02
N HIS A 52 -11.83 10.66 5.31
CA HIS A 52 -13.19 10.45 4.86
C HIS A 52 -13.32 10.50 3.32
N GLU A 53 -12.61 11.41 2.65
CA GLU A 53 -12.57 11.46 1.19
C GLU A 53 -12.01 10.18 0.57
N SER A 54 -10.97 9.61 1.21
CA SER A 54 -10.32 8.36 0.78
C SER A 54 -11.27 7.15 0.82
N LEU A 55 -12.33 7.19 1.64
CA LEU A 55 -13.37 6.16 1.74
C LEU A 55 -14.42 6.23 0.61
N SER A 56 -14.22 7.10 -0.38
CA SER A 56 -15.02 7.08 -1.61
C SER A 56 -14.27 6.38 -2.74
N ILE A 57 -14.99 5.80 -3.71
CA ILE A 57 -14.37 5.24 -4.93
C ILE A 57 -13.51 6.30 -5.65
N ARG A 58 -13.93 7.57 -5.58
CA ARG A 58 -13.20 8.70 -6.15
C ARG A 58 -11.89 8.94 -5.41
N GLY A 59 -11.93 9.09 -4.09
CA GLY A 59 -10.74 9.33 -3.27
C GLY A 59 -9.77 8.17 -3.35
N LEU A 60 -10.26 6.92 -3.35
CA LEU A 60 -9.43 5.74 -3.55
C LEU A 60 -8.76 5.75 -4.94
N ALA A 61 -9.49 6.10 -5.99
CA ALA A 61 -8.96 6.22 -7.36
C ALA A 61 -7.87 7.30 -7.47
N GLU A 62 -8.08 8.46 -6.83
CA GLU A 62 -7.12 9.55 -6.77
C GLU A 62 -5.86 9.12 -5.98
N ALA A 63 -6.04 8.48 -4.83
CA ALA A 63 -4.94 8.07 -3.95
C ALA A 63 -4.03 6.99 -4.55
N VAL A 64 -4.58 6.07 -5.35
CA VAL A 64 -3.77 5.03 -6.05
C VAL A 64 -3.48 5.36 -7.51
N ILE A 65 -3.96 6.51 -7.99
CA ILE A 65 -3.77 7.05 -9.34
C ILE A 65 -4.22 6.04 -10.41
N ILE A 66 -5.44 5.52 -10.25
CA ILE A 66 -6.11 4.67 -11.26
C ILE A 66 -7.53 5.19 -11.53
N SER A 67 -8.17 4.72 -12.61
CA SER A 67 -9.53 5.18 -12.92
C SER A 67 -10.56 4.64 -11.93
N LYS A 68 -11.65 5.40 -11.72
CA LYS A 68 -12.79 4.98 -10.87
C LYS A 68 -13.39 3.64 -11.31
N SER A 69 -13.46 3.41 -12.62
CA SER A 69 -13.94 2.14 -13.17
C SER A 69 -12.99 0.99 -12.83
N GLU A 70 -11.67 1.20 -12.93
CA GLU A 70 -10.70 0.16 -12.58
C GLU A 70 -10.68 -0.12 -11.08
N VAL A 71 -10.82 0.89 -10.20
CA VAL A 71 -11.03 0.67 -8.75
C VAL A 71 -12.26 -0.21 -8.51
N SER A 72 -13.41 0.15 -9.10
CA SER A 72 -14.66 -0.60 -8.93
C SER A 72 -14.52 -2.05 -9.36
N GLU A 73 -13.89 -2.30 -10.51
CA GLU A 73 -13.64 -3.67 -10.99
C GLU A 73 -12.61 -4.41 -10.12
N SER A 74 -11.62 -3.70 -9.57
CA SER A 74 -10.64 -4.27 -8.63
C SER A 74 -11.31 -4.72 -7.34
N LEU A 75 -12.17 -3.89 -6.75
CA LEU A 75 -12.96 -4.23 -5.55
C LEU A 75 -13.82 -5.48 -5.78
N LYS A 76 -14.53 -5.56 -6.92
CA LYS A 76 -15.31 -6.75 -7.28
C LYS A 76 -14.45 -8.00 -7.37
N ARG A 77 -13.26 -7.92 -7.99
CA ARG A 77 -12.32 -9.04 -8.09
C ARG A 77 -11.82 -9.47 -6.71
N LEU A 78 -11.42 -8.52 -5.86
CA LEU A 78 -10.93 -8.76 -4.50
C LEU A 78 -11.98 -9.43 -3.62
N ILE A 79 -13.24 -9.00 -3.71
CA ILE A 79 -14.38 -9.63 -3.01
C ILE A 79 -14.57 -11.06 -3.51
N LYS A 80 -14.60 -11.25 -4.83
CA LYS A 80 -14.81 -12.55 -5.45
C LYS A 80 -13.78 -13.60 -5.02
N ILE A 81 -12.53 -13.20 -4.78
CA ILE A 81 -11.45 -14.11 -4.38
C ILE A 81 -11.22 -14.14 -2.85
N GLY A 82 -12.02 -13.43 -2.06
CA GLY A 82 -11.93 -13.43 -0.61
C GLY A 82 -10.74 -12.68 -0.02
N LEU A 83 -10.10 -11.79 -0.80
CA LEU A 83 -9.07 -10.87 -0.29
C LEU A 83 -9.69 -9.61 0.35
N LEU A 84 -10.89 -9.24 -0.07
CA LEU A 84 -11.71 -8.22 0.59
C LEU A 84 -13.01 -8.88 1.09
N ILE A 85 -13.23 -8.86 2.39
CA ILE A 85 -14.39 -9.47 3.04
C ILE A 85 -15.38 -8.36 3.34
N VAL A 86 -16.60 -8.47 2.81
CA VAL A 86 -17.67 -7.47 3.02
C VAL A 86 -18.75 -8.11 3.89
N THR A 87 -19.16 -7.42 4.95
CA THR A 87 -20.10 -7.92 5.96
C THR A 87 -21.54 -7.42 5.77
N THR A 88 -21.78 -6.57 4.76
CA THR A 88 -23.13 -6.06 4.48
C THR A 88 -24.07 -7.13 3.93
N ASN A 89 -25.37 -7.01 4.26
CA ASN A 89 -26.46 -7.86 3.75
C ASN A 89 -26.70 -7.71 2.24
N SER A 90 -25.95 -6.84 1.54
CA SER A 90 -26.04 -6.64 0.09
C SER A 90 -24.65 -6.42 -0.54
N PRO A 91 -23.78 -7.45 -0.61
CA PRO A 91 -22.38 -7.32 -1.03
C PRO A 91 -22.18 -6.87 -2.49
N PHE A 92 -23.25 -6.86 -3.30
CA PHE A 92 -23.24 -6.42 -4.70
C PHE A 92 -23.96 -5.08 -4.94
N LYS A 93 -24.55 -4.47 -3.90
CA LYS A 93 -24.96 -3.06 -3.94
C LYS A 93 -23.71 -2.19 -3.86
N ARG A 94 -23.78 -0.93 -4.29
CA ARG A 94 -22.64 0.01 -4.29
C ARG A 94 -21.91 -0.08 -2.95
N LEU A 95 -20.67 -0.60 -2.97
CA LEU A 95 -19.87 -0.74 -1.75
C LEU A 95 -19.54 0.67 -1.24
N GLU A 96 -20.12 1.02 -0.10
CA GLU A 96 -19.85 2.27 0.59
C GLU A 96 -18.72 1.97 1.59
N LEU A 97 -17.48 2.37 1.26
CA LEU A 97 -16.34 2.09 2.14
C LEU A 97 -16.44 2.88 3.45
N ILE A 98 -17.22 3.96 3.46
CA ILE A 98 -17.45 4.82 4.63
C ILE A 98 -18.04 4.07 5.82
N ASP A 99 -18.86 3.04 5.59
CA ASP A 99 -19.51 2.29 6.66
C ASP A 99 -18.53 1.38 7.42
N MET A 100 -17.30 1.23 6.92
CA MET A 100 -16.28 0.32 7.47
C MET A 100 -16.78 -1.13 7.67
N GLN A 101 -17.82 -1.53 6.93
CA GLN A 101 -18.40 -2.89 6.91
C GLN A 101 -17.61 -3.85 6.02
N TRP A 102 -16.30 -3.64 5.91
CA TRP A 102 -15.39 -4.43 5.09
C TRP A 102 -14.09 -4.65 5.86
N LYS A 103 -13.40 -5.75 5.53
CA LYS A 103 -12.12 -6.08 6.12
C LYS A 103 -11.20 -6.73 5.09
N THR A 104 -9.94 -6.32 5.06
CA THR A 104 -8.92 -6.92 4.22
C THR A 104 -8.44 -8.25 4.83
N ASN A 105 -8.31 -9.27 3.99
CA ASN A 105 -7.75 -10.56 4.41
C ASN A 105 -6.22 -10.51 4.36
N ARG A 106 -5.63 -9.85 5.36
CA ARG A 106 -4.19 -9.58 5.44
C ARG A 106 -3.34 -10.84 5.48
N ARG A 107 -3.84 -11.91 6.11
CA ARG A 107 -3.18 -13.22 6.13
C ARG A 107 -3.11 -13.83 4.73
N ALA A 108 -4.23 -13.83 4.00
CA ALA A 108 -4.24 -14.35 2.63
C ALA A 108 -3.37 -13.52 1.69
N LEU A 109 -3.35 -12.19 1.84
CA LEU A 109 -2.42 -11.33 1.09
C LEU A 109 -0.96 -11.68 1.39
N LEU A 110 -0.61 -11.84 2.67
CA LEU A 110 0.74 -12.22 3.08
C LEU A 110 1.16 -13.56 2.46
N ASP A 111 0.31 -14.58 2.56
CA ASP A 111 0.58 -15.90 1.99
C ASP A 111 0.73 -15.80 0.46
N LEU A 112 -0.09 -14.99 -0.22
CA LEU A 112 0.02 -14.76 -1.65
C LEU A 112 1.37 -14.12 -2.02
N ILE A 113 1.80 -13.10 -1.28
CA ILE A 113 3.08 -12.42 -1.51
C ILE A 113 4.25 -13.41 -1.35
N ILE A 114 4.27 -14.16 -0.24
CA ILE A 114 5.37 -15.07 0.08
C ILE A 114 5.49 -16.19 -0.95
N TYR A 115 4.37 -16.82 -1.32
CA TYR A 115 4.41 -18.08 -2.09
C TYR A 115 4.19 -17.91 -3.59
N SER A 116 3.62 -16.78 -4.05
CA SER A 116 3.11 -16.67 -5.42
C SER A 116 3.77 -15.57 -6.25
N PHE A 117 4.19 -14.46 -5.63
CA PHE A 117 4.58 -13.26 -6.38
C PHE A 117 5.84 -13.45 -7.23
N GLN A 118 6.78 -14.29 -6.80
CA GLN A 118 7.97 -14.63 -7.57
C GLN A 118 7.66 -15.34 -8.91
N TYR A 119 6.45 -15.88 -9.07
CA TYR A 119 6.04 -16.61 -10.28
C TYR A 119 5.09 -15.77 -11.15
N PHE A 120 4.08 -15.16 -10.54
CA PHE A 120 3.04 -14.43 -11.30
C PHE A 120 3.38 -12.96 -11.56
N PHE A 121 4.27 -12.39 -10.76
CA PHE A 121 4.67 -10.99 -10.85
C PHE A 121 6.19 -10.85 -10.89
N HIS A 122 6.89 -11.84 -11.43
CA HIS A 122 8.34 -11.77 -11.59
C HIS A 122 8.74 -10.54 -12.42
N THR A 123 9.89 -9.97 -12.09
CA THR A 123 10.54 -8.91 -12.86
C THR A 123 12.04 -9.10 -12.73
N GLU A 124 12.81 -8.43 -13.57
CA GLU A 124 14.27 -8.44 -13.51
C GLU A 124 14.78 -7.01 -13.43
N ALA A 125 15.94 -6.84 -12.84
CA ALA A 125 16.63 -5.56 -12.90
C ALA A 125 17.10 -5.31 -14.33
N SER A 126 16.75 -4.14 -14.85
CA SER A 126 17.09 -3.69 -16.19
C SER A 126 18.24 -2.69 -16.16
N SER A 127 18.30 -1.78 -17.14
CA SER A 127 19.37 -0.79 -17.25
C SER A 127 19.36 0.23 -16.10
N ILE A 128 20.44 1.00 -16.02
CA ILE A 128 20.50 2.19 -15.16
C ILE A 128 19.47 3.20 -15.65
N ASP A 129 18.66 3.70 -14.72
CA ASP A 129 17.66 4.74 -14.97
C ASP A 129 17.52 5.64 -13.72
N ILE A 130 16.63 6.62 -13.78
CA ILE A 130 16.30 7.53 -12.69
C ILE A 130 14.93 7.20 -12.14
N GLY A 131 14.83 7.02 -10.83
CA GLY A 131 13.54 6.81 -10.22
C GLY A 131 13.51 6.70 -8.71
N ILE A 132 12.37 6.29 -8.19
CA ILE A 132 12.12 6.25 -6.74
C ILE A 132 12.81 5.02 -6.17
N PRO A 133 13.65 5.15 -5.13
CA PRO A 133 14.30 4.00 -4.53
C PRO A 133 13.29 3.00 -3.95
N THR A 134 13.52 1.71 -4.18
CA THR A 134 12.72 0.63 -3.58
C THR A 134 13.23 0.28 -2.17
N VAL A 135 12.85 -0.87 -1.58
CA VAL A 135 13.11 -1.28 -0.16
C VAL A 135 14.52 -1.07 0.29
N PHE A 136 15.36 -1.33 -0.66
CA PHE A 136 16.78 -1.34 -0.64
C PHE A 136 17.42 0.00 -0.21
N ASN A 137 16.70 1.11 -0.34
CA ASN A 137 17.17 2.43 0.09
C ASN A 137 16.28 3.08 1.16
N ASN A 138 15.29 2.37 1.69
CA ASN A 138 14.55 2.84 2.87
C ASN A 138 15.43 2.60 4.10
N LYS A 139 15.84 3.67 4.79
CA LYS A 139 16.74 3.60 5.96
C LYS A 139 16.29 2.57 7.02
N LYS A 140 14.97 2.43 7.24
CA LYS A 140 14.44 1.44 8.20
C LYS A 140 14.66 -0.01 7.74
N LEU A 141 14.65 -0.24 6.43
CA LEU A 141 14.67 -1.57 5.82
C LEU A 141 16.07 -1.96 5.36
N SER A 142 16.89 -0.99 4.91
CA SER A 142 18.29 -1.17 4.49
C SER A 142 19.20 -1.62 5.64
N ASP A 143 18.91 -1.21 6.87
CA ASP A 143 19.65 -1.65 8.06
C ASP A 143 19.51 -3.17 8.30
N GLN A 144 18.42 -3.77 7.83
CA GLN A 144 18.16 -5.20 7.96
C GLN A 144 18.48 -5.97 6.67
N LEU A 145 18.41 -5.32 5.51
CA LEU A 145 18.64 -5.91 4.19
C LEU A 145 20.01 -5.45 3.66
N SER A 146 21.06 -6.22 3.96
CA SER A 146 22.40 -5.98 3.40
C SER A 146 22.49 -6.44 1.95
N TYR A 147 22.95 -5.54 1.10
CA TYR A 147 23.02 -5.71 -0.35
C TYR A 147 24.19 -6.54 -0.87
N SER A 148 23.98 -7.17 -2.03
CA SER A 148 25.05 -7.70 -2.89
C SER A 148 25.34 -6.86 -4.15
N SER A 149 24.45 -5.94 -4.56
CA SER A 149 24.64 -5.10 -5.76
C SER A 149 25.35 -3.77 -5.43
N SER A 150 26.13 -3.25 -6.38
CA SER A 150 26.84 -1.98 -6.24
C SER A 150 25.96 -0.74 -6.49
N LEU A 151 24.78 -0.92 -7.09
CA LEU A 151 23.82 0.13 -7.39
C LEU A 151 22.48 -0.16 -6.70
N PRO A 152 21.74 0.89 -6.26
CA PRO A 152 20.42 0.73 -5.66
C PRO A 152 19.38 0.32 -6.71
N TYR A 153 18.32 -0.37 -6.28
CA TYR A 153 17.17 -0.65 -7.12
C TYR A 153 16.13 0.47 -7.04
N ILE A 154 15.64 0.91 -8.19
CA ILE A 154 14.67 2.00 -8.30
C ILE A 154 13.44 1.56 -9.09
N TRP A 155 12.29 2.17 -8.81
CA TRP A 155 11.16 2.19 -9.71
C TRP A 155 11.31 3.35 -10.68
N PRO A 156 11.37 3.12 -12.01
CA PRO A 156 11.46 4.19 -13.01
C PRO A 156 10.27 5.17 -12.88
N ALA A 157 10.56 6.36 -12.38
CA ALA A 157 9.56 7.40 -12.12
C ALA A 157 10.24 8.73 -11.83
N GLN A 158 9.88 9.79 -12.55
CA GLN A 158 10.44 11.12 -12.30
C GLN A 158 9.70 11.79 -11.13
N SER A 159 10.45 12.20 -10.11
CA SER A 159 9.97 12.86 -8.90
C SER A 159 11.10 13.62 -8.20
N TYR A 160 10.76 14.41 -7.18
CA TYR A 160 11.74 15.10 -6.33
C TYR A 160 12.56 14.15 -5.44
N LYS A 161 12.15 12.88 -5.29
CA LYS A 161 12.86 11.84 -4.53
C LYS A 161 13.67 10.89 -5.44
N SER A 162 13.76 11.16 -6.74
CA SER A 162 14.36 10.22 -7.68
C SER A 162 15.89 10.21 -7.58
N ILE A 163 16.47 9.01 -7.67
CA ILE A 163 17.91 8.74 -7.68
C ILE A 163 18.26 7.88 -8.90
N SER A 164 19.55 7.83 -9.25
CA SER A 164 20.04 6.88 -10.25
C SER A 164 20.21 5.48 -9.64
N GLY A 165 19.77 4.45 -10.36
CA GLY A 165 19.88 3.07 -9.91
C GLY A 165 19.47 2.08 -11.00
N LEU A 166 19.48 0.79 -10.67
CA LEU A 166 19.00 -0.28 -11.54
C LEU A 166 17.47 -0.29 -11.54
N ALA A 167 16.89 -0.14 -12.72
CA ALA A 167 15.46 -0.07 -12.90
C ALA A 167 14.78 -1.43 -12.67
N VAL A 168 13.78 -1.44 -11.79
CA VAL A 168 12.89 -2.57 -11.52
C VAL A 168 11.48 -2.15 -11.88
N GLU A 169 10.79 -2.93 -12.72
CA GLU A 169 9.43 -2.60 -13.11
C GLU A 169 8.51 -2.71 -11.88
N PRO A 170 7.82 -1.61 -11.48
CA PRO A 170 6.93 -1.66 -10.33
C PRO A 170 5.79 -2.66 -10.59
N LEU A 171 5.25 -3.25 -9.53
CA LEU A 171 4.15 -4.22 -9.66
C LEU A 171 3.01 -3.67 -10.52
N TYR A 172 2.71 -2.38 -10.37
CA TYR A 172 1.81 -1.65 -11.26
C TYR A 172 2.33 -0.24 -11.50
N LYS A 173 2.09 0.32 -12.69
CA LYS A 173 2.67 1.59 -13.15
C LYS A 173 2.44 2.80 -12.24
N SER A 174 1.36 2.82 -11.45
CA SER A 174 1.07 3.92 -10.52
C SER A 174 1.66 3.74 -9.13
N VAL A 175 2.21 2.57 -8.80
CA VAL A 175 2.83 2.30 -7.48
C VAL A 175 3.86 3.36 -7.10
N PRO A 176 4.82 3.75 -7.97
CA PRO A 176 5.87 4.68 -7.55
C PRO A 176 5.27 6.03 -7.15
N TYR A 177 4.28 6.51 -7.90
CA TYR A 177 3.63 7.79 -7.65
C TYR A 177 2.70 7.74 -6.42
N ALA A 178 1.92 6.67 -6.26
CA ALA A 178 1.07 6.50 -5.08
C ALA A 178 1.91 6.36 -3.79
N ALA A 179 3.09 5.73 -3.89
CA ALA A 179 4.03 5.59 -2.79
C ALA A 179 4.70 6.91 -2.36
N LEU A 180 4.70 7.96 -3.20
CA LEU A 180 5.23 9.27 -2.80
C LEU A 180 4.39 9.93 -1.70
N GLU A 181 3.08 9.68 -1.73
CA GLU A 181 2.07 10.29 -0.86
C GLU A 181 1.64 9.38 0.30
N ASP A 182 2.02 8.09 0.27
CA ASP A 182 1.62 7.10 1.28
C ASP A 182 2.83 6.22 1.64
N ASN A 183 3.41 6.49 2.81
CA ASN A 183 4.59 5.75 3.29
C ASN A 183 4.29 4.27 3.56
N PHE A 184 3.05 3.92 3.92
CA PHE A 184 2.68 2.52 4.11
C PHE A 184 2.66 1.78 2.77
N LEU A 185 2.10 2.41 1.72
CA LEU A 185 2.20 1.88 0.35
C LEU A 185 3.66 1.72 -0.07
N TYR A 186 4.50 2.74 0.17
CA TYR A 186 5.92 2.68 -0.13
C TYR A 186 6.59 1.46 0.52
N GLU A 187 6.46 1.31 1.84
CA GLU A 187 7.11 0.23 2.60
C GLU A 187 6.63 -1.16 2.19
N VAL A 188 5.32 -1.34 1.97
CA VAL A 188 4.76 -2.64 1.57
C VAL A 188 5.17 -3.01 0.14
N PHE A 189 5.09 -2.08 -0.82
CA PHE A 189 5.48 -2.36 -2.21
C PHE A 189 6.97 -2.59 -2.37
N ALA A 190 7.76 -1.86 -1.59
CA ALA A 190 9.18 -2.08 -1.49
C ALA A 190 9.48 -3.50 -0.99
N LEU A 191 8.84 -3.97 0.07
CA LEU A 191 8.99 -5.36 0.56
C LEU A 191 8.50 -6.39 -0.46
N ILE A 192 7.42 -6.10 -1.19
CA ILE A 192 6.91 -6.95 -2.27
C ILE A 192 7.99 -7.20 -3.34
N ASP A 193 8.79 -6.20 -3.70
CA ASP A 193 9.86 -6.39 -4.68
C ASP A 193 10.93 -7.38 -4.22
N VAL A 194 11.21 -7.47 -2.92
CA VAL A 194 12.11 -8.51 -2.38
C VAL A 194 11.58 -9.91 -2.69
N PHE A 195 10.25 -10.10 -2.66
CA PHE A 195 9.67 -11.39 -3.03
C PHE A 195 9.73 -11.65 -4.53
N ARG A 196 9.71 -10.60 -5.36
CA ARG A 196 9.77 -10.72 -6.83
C ARG A 196 11.19 -11.02 -7.33
N ILE A 197 12.22 -10.40 -6.75
CA ILE A 197 13.60 -10.42 -7.28
C ILE A 197 14.70 -10.75 -6.25
N GLY A 198 14.40 -10.73 -4.95
CA GLY A 198 15.39 -10.91 -3.89
C GLY A 198 15.85 -12.35 -3.69
N SER A 199 17.02 -12.48 -3.06
CA SER A 199 17.62 -13.75 -2.63
C SER A 199 16.81 -14.42 -1.51
N PRO A 200 17.02 -15.74 -1.26
CA PRO A 200 16.36 -16.44 -0.15
C PRO A 200 16.60 -15.80 1.22
N ARG A 201 17.78 -15.21 1.44
CA ARG A 201 18.13 -14.51 2.67
C ARG A 201 17.29 -13.24 2.85
N GLU A 202 17.21 -12.42 1.80
CA GLU A 202 16.44 -11.17 1.83
C GLU A 202 14.95 -11.45 1.98
N LYS A 203 14.42 -12.46 1.28
CA LYS A 203 13.02 -12.90 1.42
C LYS A 203 12.66 -13.28 2.85
N LYS A 204 13.55 -13.96 3.57
CA LYS A 204 13.33 -14.32 4.99
C LYS A 204 13.22 -13.09 5.90
N ILE A 205 14.04 -12.07 5.65
CA ILE A 205 14.01 -10.80 6.40
C ILE A 205 12.74 -10.01 6.03
N ALA A 206 12.45 -9.90 4.74
CA ALA A 206 11.25 -9.22 4.23
C ALA A 206 9.96 -9.89 4.74
N GLU A 207 9.92 -11.20 4.92
CA GLU A 207 8.78 -11.91 5.51
C GLU A 207 8.52 -11.44 6.94
N LYS A 208 9.56 -11.31 7.76
CA LYS A 208 9.43 -10.83 9.15
C LYS A 208 8.85 -9.41 9.17
N LEU A 209 9.42 -8.52 8.35
CA LEU A 209 9.00 -7.12 8.28
C LEU A 209 7.57 -7.01 7.73
N LEU A 210 7.23 -7.73 6.68
CA LEU A 210 5.91 -7.69 6.08
C LEU A 210 4.83 -8.22 7.03
N ARG A 211 5.17 -9.17 7.91
CA ARG A 211 4.29 -9.59 9.02
C ARG A 211 4.02 -8.44 9.98
N GLU A 212 5.05 -7.69 10.39
CA GLU A 212 4.90 -6.51 11.26
C GLU A 212 4.07 -5.40 10.60
N TYR A 213 4.17 -5.24 9.28
CA TYR A 213 3.38 -4.25 8.55
C TYR A 213 1.92 -4.69 8.31
N LEU A 214 1.64 -5.98 8.15
CA LEU A 214 0.30 -6.46 7.81
C LEU A 214 -0.50 -6.97 9.02
N GLN A 215 0.15 -7.45 10.07
CA GLN A 215 -0.51 -8.03 11.26
C GLN A 215 -0.52 -7.02 12.41
#